data_AF-A0AAE8LNN8-F1
#
_entry.id   AF-A0AAE8LNN8-F1
#
_cell.length_a   1.000
_cell.length_b   1.000
_cell.length_c   1.000
_cell.angle_alpha   90.00
_cell.angle_beta   90.00
_cell.angle_gamma   90.00
#
_symmetry.space_group_name_H-M   'P 1'
#
loop_
_entity.id
_entity.type
_entity.pdbx_description
1 polymer ?
#
loop_
_entity_poly.entity_id
_entity_poly.type
_entity_poly.pdbx_seq_one_letter_code
_entity_poly.pdbx_strand_id
1 'polypeptide(L)' 'MSDLNRGIMKFDGADKPIVVAVSAVLVLGAIAALVIWGLTTAYSF' A
#
# COMPACT_ATOMS: atom_id res chain seq x y z
N MET A 1 -7.47 15.41 -2.05
CA MET A 1 -8.36 14.26 -2.33
C MET A 1 -9.84 14.54 -2.01
N SER A 2 -10.35 15.77 -2.17
CA SER A 2 -11.77 16.03 -1.84
C SER A 2 -12.76 15.26 -2.72
N ASP A 3 -12.39 14.98 -3.98
CA ASP A 3 -13.26 14.27 -4.94
C ASP A 3 -13.46 12.78 -4.61
N LEU A 4 -12.44 12.14 -4.01
CA LEU A 4 -12.50 10.73 -3.60
C LEU A 4 -13.42 10.50 -2.39
N ASN A 5 -13.63 11.52 -1.55
CA ASN A 5 -14.50 11.47 -0.37
C ASN A 5 -15.99 11.66 -0.70
N ARG A 6 -16.50 10.91 -1.67
CA ARG A 6 -17.90 10.99 -2.11
C ARG A 6 -18.53 9.61 -2.24
N GLY A 7 -19.85 9.56 -2.07
CA GLY A 7 -20.64 8.35 -2.26
C GLY A 7 -20.16 7.22 -1.36
N ILE A 8 -19.94 6.04 -1.95
CA ILE A 8 -19.53 4.83 -1.23
C ILE A 8 -18.06 4.84 -0.77
N MET A 9 -17.21 5.72 -1.30
CA MET A 9 -15.79 5.80 -0.94
C MET A 9 -15.50 6.88 0.11
N LYS A 10 -16.54 7.43 0.74
CA LYS A 10 -16.38 8.41 1.82
C LYS A 10 -16.01 7.70 3.13
N PHE A 11 -14.71 7.57 3.35
CA PHE A 11 -14.15 7.02 4.59
C PHE A 11 -13.58 8.13 5.45
N ASP A 12 -14.08 8.28 6.68
CA ASP A 12 -13.61 9.33 7.57
C ASP A 12 -12.14 9.13 7.94
N GLY A 13 -11.35 10.18 7.74
CA GLY A 13 -9.92 10.21 8.05
C GLY A 13 -9.02 9.39 7.11
N ALA A 14 -9.54 8.74 6.07
CA ALA A 14 -8.73 7.94 5.14
C ALA A 14 -7.67 8.78 4.39
N ASP A 15 -7.99 10.04 4.11
CA ASP A 15 -7.10 10.99 3.42
C ASP A 15 -6.08 11.67 4.36
N LYS A 16 -6.07 11.34 5.65
CA LYS A 16 -5.08 11.93 6.58
C LYS A 16 -3.68 11.52 6.11
N PRO A 17 -2.71 12.45 6.00
CA PRO A 17 -1.38 12.15 5.48
C PRO A 17 -0.70 10.96 6.17
N ILE A 18 -0.90 10.82 7.49
CA ILE A 18 -0.35 9.71 8.26
C ILE A 18 -0.98 8.36 7.90
N VAL A 19 -2.27 8.32 7.60
CA VAL A 19 -3.00 7.09 7.22
C VAL A 19 -2.54 6.64 5.82
N VAL A 20 -2.38 7.60 4.90
CA VAL A 20 -1.82 7.35 3.57
C VAL A 20 -0.39 6.84 3.66
N ALA A 21 0.46 7.45 4.50
CA ALA A 21 1.85 7.02 4.66
C ALA A 21 1.97 5.58 5.19
N VAL A 22 1.20 5.22 6.23
CA VAL A 22 1.19 3.86 6.78
C VAL A 22 0.69 2.86 5.74
N SER A 23 -0.38 3.19 5.01
CA SER A 23 -0.94 2.33 3.96
C SER A 23 0.06 2.14 2.81
N ALA A 24 0.77 3.19 2.41
CA ALA A 24 1.80 3.13 1.38
C ALA A 24 2.96 2.22 1.80
N VAL A 25 3.43 2.30 3.05
CA VAL A 25 4.48 1.42 3.58
C VAL A 25 4.02 -0.05 3.54
N LEU A 26 2.78 -0.33 3.91
CA LEU A 26 2.25 -1.70 3.85
C LEU A 26 2.19 -2.24 2.41
N VAL A 27 1.62 -1.47 1.48
CA VAL A 27 1.47 -1.89 0.08
C VAL A 27 2.84 -2.04 -0.60
N LEU A 28 3.70 -1.03 -0.50
CA LEU A 28 5.02 -1.06 -1.13
C LEU A 28 5.95 -2.08 -0.46
N GLY A 29 5.86 -2.22 0.87
CA GLY A 29 6.62 -3.22 1.63
C GLY A 29 6.22 -4.65 1.23
N ALA A 30 4.92 -4.91 1.06
CA ALA A 30 4.44 -6.21 0.59
C ALA A 30 4.93 -6.52 -0.83
N ILE A 31 4.85 -5.54 -1.74
CA ILE A 31 5.37 -5.70 -3.12
C ILE A 31 6.87 -6.00 -3.09
N ALA A 32 7.66 -5.22 -2.35
CA ALA A 32 9.10 -5.43 -2.24
C ALA A 32 9.44 -6.81 -1.65
N ALA A 33 8.72 -7.22 -0.60
CA ALA A 33 8.89 -8.55 0.00
C ALA A 33 8.57 -9.66 -1.01
N LEU A 34 7.51 -9.54 -1.79
CA LEU A 34 7.15 -10.52 -2.82
C LEU A 34 8.18 -10.58 -3.96
N VAL A 35 8.72 -9.44 -4.37
CA VAL A 35 9.79 -9.38 -5.39
C VAL A 35 11.05 -10.07 -4.88
N ILE A 36 11.50 -9.72 -3.66
CA ILE A 36 12.68 -10.33 -3.05
C ILE A 36 12.47 -11.84 -2.87
N TRP A 37 11.29 -12.24 -2.38
CA TRP A 37 10.96 -13.64 -2.20
C TRP A 37 10.93 -14.39 -3.52
N GLY A 38 10.35 -13.81 -4.57
CA GLY A 38 10.34 -14.39 -5.91
C GLY A 38 11.74 -14.57 -6.49
N LEU A 39 12.59 -13.54 -6.37
CA LEU A 39 13.98 -13.62 -6.85
C LEU A 39 14.78 -14.66 -6.07
N THR A 40 14.63 -14.69 -4.74
CA THR A 40 15.36 -15.63 -3.91
C THR A 40 14.91 -17.07 -4.15
N THR A 41 13.61 -17.30 -4.17
CA THR A 41 13.04 -18.65 -4.41
C THR A 41 13.37 -19.17 -5.80
N ALA A 42 13.39 -18.32 -6.83
CA ALA A 42 13.58 -18.77 -8.21
C ALA A 42 15.06 -18.89 -8.62
N TYR A 43 15.95 -18.06 -8.08
CA TYR A 43 17.31 -17.91 -8.60
C TYR A 43 18.42 -18.06 -7.55
N SER A 44 18.10 -18.07 -6.25
CA SER A 44 19.12 -18.32 -5.22
C SER A 44 19.32 -19.83 -5.05
N PHE A 45 20.32 -20.36 -5.76
CA PHE A 45 20.90 -21.68 -5.52
C PHE A 45 22.05 -21.58 -4.52
#